data_AF-A0A8D0AV60-F1
#
_entry.id   AF-A0A8D0AV60-F1
#
_cell.length_a   1.000
_cell.length_b   1.000
_cell.length_c   1.000
_cell.angle_alpha   90.00
_cell.angle_beta   90.00
_cell.angle_gamma   90.00
#
_symmetry.space_group_name_H-M   'P 1'
#
loop_
_entity.id
_entity.type
_entity.pdbx_description
1 polymer ?
#
loop_
_entity_poly.entity_id
_entity_poly.type
_entity_poly.pdbx_seq_one_letter_code
_entity_poly.pdbx_strand_id
1 'polypeptide(L)'
;SICVRFLNVACCGLFACVFLMFRVVVYLRAFYFCSWLLVKKLKKLISCTQMVLISGGEFLMGTDNPGIPADGEGPQRLVHVDSFYMDIQEVTNQQFQSFVNATGYISEAEKFGDSFVFEGILSESVKNQITQAVAAAPWWLPVKGANWRHPDGPDSNITDRLDHPVLHVSWADAFTYCTWANRRLPTEAEWEYACRGGLEDRLYPWGNKLNPKGQHYANLWQGDFPNHNSAEDGYIKTSPVMSFPANGFGLYDMVGNAWEWTSDWWTVHHTTDPQHNPTGPPSGTDKVKKGGSYMCHKSYCYRYRCAARSQNTPDSAASNLGFRCVSQGHR
;
A
#
# COMPACT_ATOMS: atom_id res chain seq x y z
N SER A 1 -40.91 -33.97 -64.46
CA SER A 1 -41.50 -33.67 -63.13
C SER A 1 -40.59 -33.98 -61.93
N ILE A 2 -39.42 -34.60 -62.09
CA ILE A 2 -38.53 -34.98 -60.96
C ILE A 2 -37.46 -33.91 -60.65
N CYS A 3 -37.09 -33.07 -61.63
CA CYS A 3 -36.03 -32.05 -61.45
C CYS A 3 -36.44 -30.84 -60.59
N VAL A 4 -37.75 -30.53 -60.49
CA VAL A 4 -38.25 -29.36 -59.74
C VAL A 4 -38.39 -29.64 -58.23
N ARG A 5 -38.49 -30.91 -57.80
CA ARG A 5 -38.59 -31.26 -56.37
C ARG A 5 -37.24 -31.29 -55.64
N PHE A 6 -36.13 -31.51 -56.34
CA PHE A 6 -34.80 -31.50 -55.72
C PHE A 6 -34.25 -30.08 -55.47
N LEU A 7 -34.62 -29.10 -56.31
CA LEU A 7 -34.18 -27.71 -56.14
C LEU A 7 -34.77 -27.05 -54.89
N ASN A 8 -36.02 -27.36 -54.54
CA ASN A 8 -36.69 -26.79 -53.37
C ASN A 8 -36.15 -27.31 -52.02
N VAL A 9 -35.70 -28.57 -51.96
CA VAL A 9 -35.15 -29.15 -50.71
C VAL A 9 -33.74 -28.62 -50.44
N ALA A 10 -32.92 -28.46 -51.48
CA ALA A 10 -31.58 -27.86 -51.36
C ALA A 10 -31.63 -26.37 -50.98
N CYS A 11 -32.61 -25.61 -51.51
CA CYS A 11 -32.78 -24.20 -51.17
C CYS A 11 -33.24 -24.02 -49.71
N CYS A 12 -34.20 -24.81 -49.22
CA CYS A 12 -34.62 -24.78 -47.81
C CYS A 12 -33.49 -25.18 -46.83
N GLY A 13 -32.64 -26.14 -47.19
CA GLY A 13 -31.48 -26.53 -46.37
C GLY A 13 -30.41 -25.44 -46.26
N LEU A 14 -30.14 -24.73 -47.36
CA LEU A 14 -29.20 -23.60 -47.35
C LEU A 14 -29.71 -22.43 -46.51
N PHE A 15 -31.00 -22.09 -46.65
CA PHE A 15 -31.63 -21.05 -45.83
C PHE A 15 -31.62 -21.40 -44.34
N ALA A 16 -31.86 -22.66 -43.98
CA ALA A 16 -31.78 -23.13 -42.60
C ALA A 16 -30.34 -23.04 -42.04
N CYS A 17 -29.32 -23.43 -42.82
CA CYS A 17 -27.91 -23.30 -42.42
C CYS A 17 -27.47 -21.84 -42.26
N VAL A 18 -27.89 -20.95 -43.17
CA VAL A 18 -27.60 -19.50 -43.07
C VAL A 18 -28.30 -18.91 -41.84
N PHE A 19 -29.55 -19.27 -41.57
CA PHE A 19 -30.26 -18.86 -40.35
C PHE A 19 -29.58 -19.36 -39.07
N LEU A 20 -29.06 -20.60 -39.08
CA LEU A 20 -28.33 -21.16 -37.95
C LEU A 20 -27.01 -20.42 -37.71
N MET A 21 -26.25 -20.14 -38.79
CA MET A 21 -25.02 -19.34 -38.69
C MET A 21 -25.28 -17.92 -38.20
N PHE A 22 -26.32 -17.26 -38.71
CA PHE A 22 -26.71 -15.93 -38.22
C PHE A 22 -27.07 -15.97 -36.73
N ARG A 23 -27.81 -16.98 -36.27
CA ARG A 23 -28.10 -17.17 -34.85
C ARG A 23 -26.82 -17.38 -34.03
N VAL A 24 -25.91 -18.24 -34.47
CA VAL A 24 -24.63 -18.49 -33.77
C VAL A 24 -23.77 -17.22 -33.69
N VAL A 25 -23.68 -16.42 -34.75
CA VAL A 25 -22.95 -15.15 -34.74
C VAL A 25 -23.61 -14.13 -33.80
N VAL A 26 -24.94 -14.06 -33.75
CA VAL A 26 -25.67 -13.20 -32.81
C VAL A 26 -25.44 -13.65 -31.36
N TYR A 27 -25.47 -14.95 -31.08
CA TYR A 27 -25.17 -15.49 -29.75
C TYR A 27 -23.72 -15.26 -29.33
N LEU A 28 -22.75 -15.45 -30.24
CA LEU A 28 -21.33 -15.14 -29.97
C LEU A 28 -21.13 -13.65 -29.69
N ARG A 29 -21.70 -12.76 -30.51
CA ARG A 29 -21.64 -11.30 -30.26
C ARG A 29 -22.30 -10.91 -28.94
N ALA A 30 -23.44 -11.50 -28.61
CA ALA A 30 -24.11 -11.29 -27.33
C ALA A 30 -23.28 -11.83 -26.16
N PHE A 31 -22.61 -12.97 -26.31
CA PHE A 31 -21.71 -13.54 -25.30
C PHE A 31 -20.47 -12.67 -25.08
N TYR A 32 -19.80 -12.21 -26.15
CA TYR A 32 -18.67 -11.29 -26.05
C TYR A 32 -19.09 -9.92 -25.48
N PHE A 33 -20.28 -9.42 -25.84
CA PHE A 33 -20.81 -8.17 -25.28
C PHE A 33 -21.19 -8.31 -23.80
N CYS A 34 -21.80 -9.43 -23.41
CA CYS A 34 -22.14 -9.72 -22.02
C CYS A 34 -20.88 -9.97 -21.18
N SER A 35 -19.88 -10.68 -21.71
CA SER A 35 -18.56 -10.85 -21.11
C SER A 35 -17.84 -9.50 -20.97
N TRP A 36 -17.89 -8.63 -21.97
CA TRP A 36 -17.32 -7.29 -21.90
C TRP A 36 -18.04 -6.39 -20.88
N LEU A 37 -19.37 -6.47 -20.78
CA LEU A 37 -20.15 -5.79 -19.75
C LEU A 37 -19.83 -6.33 -18.36
N LEU A 38 -19.68 -7.65 -18.21
CA LEU A 38 -19.23 -8.30 -16.97
C LEU A 38 -17.82 -7.85 -16.60
N VAL A 39 -16.87 -7.84 -17.53
CA VAL A 39 -15.51 -7.33 -17.30
C VAL A 39 -15.53 -5.84 -16.95
N LYS A 40 -16.37 -5.02 -17.58
CA LYS A 40 -16.55 -3.61 -17.19
C LYS A 40 -17.17 -3.46 -15.81
N LYS A 41 -18.16 -4.28 -15.47
CA LYS A 41 -18.84 -4.25 -14.18
C LYS A 41 -17.93 -4.79 -13.08
N LEU A 42 -17.12 -5.82 -13.36
CA LEU A 42 -16.02 -6.31 -12.52
C LEU A 42 -14.95 -5.24 -12.37
N LYS A 43 -14.46 -4.60 -13.44
CA LYS A 43 -13.53 -3.47 -13.34
C LYS A 43 -14.09 -2.32 -12.51
N LYS A 44 -15.40 -2.05 -12.61
CA LYS A 44 -16.10 -1.02 -11.82
C LYS A 44 -16.33 -1.45 -10.36
N LEU A 45 -16.50 -2.74 -10.07
CA LEU A 45 -16.62 -3.30 -8.72
C LEU A 45 -15.26 -3.50 -8.03
N ILE A 46 -14.20 -3.71 -8.82
CA ILE A 46 -12.79 -3.76 -8.36
C ILE A 46 -12.28 -2.32 -8.08
N SER A 47 -12.89 -1.30 -8.70
CA SER A 47 -12.55 0.12 -8.56
C SER A 47 -13.35 0.84 -7.46
N CYS A 48 -13.35 0.32 -6.24
CA CYS A 48 -13.78 1.10 -5.07
C CYS A 48 -12.66 1.18 -4.01
N THR A 49 -11.41 1.29 -4.43
CA THR A 49 -10.39 1.97 -3.61
C THR A 49 -10.77 3.45 -3.59
N GLN A 50 -11.45 3.85 -2.52
CA GLN A 50 -11.88 5.23 -2.32
C GLN A 50 -10.64 6.12 -2.19
N MET A 51 -10.52 7.08 -3.10
CA MET A 51 -9.54 8.16 -3.00
C MET A 51 -10.25 9.45 -2.65
N VAL A 52 -9.60 10.28 -1.86
CA VAL A 52 -10.06 11.64 -1.55
C VAL A 52 -9.25 12.65 -2.35
N LEU A 53 -9.89 13.71 -2.82
CA LEU A 53 -9.21 14.85 -3.41
C LEU A 53 -8.51 15.64 -2.30
N ILE A 54 -7.19 15.67 -2.36
CA ILE A 54 -6.35 16.54 -1.56
C ILE A 54 -6.22 17.86 -2.31
N SER A 55 -6.82 18.91 -1.77
CA SER A 55 -6.66 20.25 -2.33
C SER A 55 -5.22 20.68 -2.13
N GLY A 56 -4.53 21.01 -3.22
CA GLY A 56 -3.13 21.44 -3.19
C GLY A 56 -2.95 22.78 -2.48
N GLY A 57 -1.71 23.06 -2.08
CA GLY A 57 -1.36 24.28 -1.37
C GLY A 57 0.09 24.26 -0.89
N GLU A 58 0.46 25.32 -0.18
CA GLU A 58 1.76 25.42 0.47
C GLU A 58 1.71 24.83 1.88
N PHE A 59 2.81 24.22 2.30
CA PHE A 59 3.02 23.79 3.68
C PHE A 59 4.49 23.79 4.07
N LEU A 60 4.74 23.73 5.37
CA LEU A 60 6.06 23.55 5.94
C LEU A 60 6.38 22.06 6.04
N MET A 61 7.22 21.57 5.13
CA MET A 61 7.74 20.20 5.14
C MET A 61 8.93 20.09 6.10
N GLY A 62 9.04 18.96 6.78
CA GLY A 62 10.07 18.72 7.78
C GLY A 62 9.84 19.49 9.08
N THR A 63 10.92 19.66 9.85
CA THR A 63 10.90 20.40 11.13
C THR A 63 12.28 20.94 11.49
N ASP A 64 12.33 22.09 12.16
CA ASP A 64 13.56 22.63 12.77
C ASP A 64 13.84 22.04 14.16
N ASN A 65 12.94 21.19 14.67
CA ASN A 65 13.10 20.46 15.93
C ASN A 65 13.12 18.95 15.66
N PRO A 66 14.16 18.42 14.99
CA PRO A 66 14.20 17.03 14.56
C PRO A 66 14.16 16.08 15.76
N GLY A 67 13.24 15.11 15.71
CA GLY A 67 13.19 14.04 16.71
C GLY A 67 14.32 13.02 16.54
N ILE A 68 14.77 12.83 15.29
CA ILE A 68 15.91 11.99 14.93
C ILE A 68 16.81 12.76 13.94
N PRO A 69 17.83 13.49 14.42
CA PRO A 69 18.67 14.33 13.55
C PRO A 69 19.34 13.56 12.40
N ALA A 70 19.72 12.30 12.61
CA ALA A 70 20.37 11.47 11.61
C ALA A 70 19.49 11.16 10.37
N ASP A 71 18.17 11.31 10.48
CA ASP A 71 17.23 11.03 9.39
C ASP A 71 17.02 12.24 8.45
N GLY A 72 17.62 13.39 8.76
CA GLY A 72 17.42 14.61 7.98
C GLY A 72 15.96 15.07 7.97
N GLU A 73 15.29 15.06 9.13
CA GLU A 73 13.92 15.57 9.28
C GLU A 73 13.83 17.09 9.02
N GLY A 74 14.93 17.81 9.23
CA GLY A 74 15.07 19.24 8.95
C GLY A 74 15.99 19.53 7.75
N PRO A 75 16.18 20.82 7.41
CA PRO A 75 15.45 21.96 7.96
C PRO A 75 13.97 21.96 7.55
N GLN A 76 13.16 22.70 8.31
CA GLN A 76 11.81 23.05 7.88
C GLN A 76 11.89 23.91 6.61
N ARG A 77 11.04 23.61 5.63
CA ARG A 77 11.10 24.25 4.30
C ARG A 77 9.72 24.39 3.69
N LEU A 78 9.52 25.49 2.97
CA LEU A 78 8.26 25.77 2.29
C LEU A 78 8.15 24.94 1.01
N VAL A 79 7.06 24.19 0.88
CA VAL A 79 6.78 23.34 -0.28
C VAL A 79 5.37 23.58 -0.76
N HIS A 80 5.21 23.78 -2.07
CA HIS A 80 3.92 23.72 -2.74
C HIS A 80 3.68 22.33 -3.31
N VAL A 81 2.49 21.79 -3.09
CA VAL A 81 1.99 20.59 -3.78
C VAL A 81 0.71 20.92 -4.53
N ASP A 82 0.63 20.51 -5.80
CA ASP A 82 -0.60 20.61 -6.59
C ASP A 82 -1.72 19.74 -6.01
N SER A 83 -2.95 19.93 -6.47
CA SER A 83 -4.06 19.05 -6.05
C SER A 83 -3.91 17.65 -6.65
N PHE A 84 -4.16 16.62 -5.85
CA PHE A 84 -4.07 15.22 -6.25
C PHE A 84 -5.08 14.36 -5.50
N TYR A 85 -5.29 13.12 -5.94
CA TYR A 85 -6.09 12.14 -5.22
C TYR A 85 -5.18 11.21 -4.42
N MET A 86 -5.53 10.92 -3.17
CA MET A 86 -4.83 9.93 -2.34
C MET A 86 -5.80 8.86 -1.86
N ASP A 87 -5.34 7.61 -1.83
CA ASP A 87 -6.07 6.52 -1.18
C ASP A 87 -6.34 6.85 0.29
N ILE A 88 -7.60 6.68 0.71
CA ILE A 88 -7.99 7.01 2.09
C ILE A 88 -7.34 6.09 3.13
N GLN A 89 -6.79 4.95 2.69
CA GLN A 89 -6.20 3.90 3.52
C GLN A 89 -4.99 3.26 2.81
N GLU A 90 -4.23 2.47 3.55
CA GLU A 90 -3.22 1.56 3.00
C GLU A 90 -3.85 0.54 2.02
N VAL A 91 -3.07 0.02 1.08
CA VAL A 91 -3.52 -1.06 0.19
C VAL A 91 -3.75 -2.32 1.02
N THR A 92 -4.93 -2.93 0.92
CA THR A 92 -5.24 -4.14 1.70
C THR A 92 -4.75 -5.43 1.06
N ASN A 93 -4.68 -6.48 1.88
CA ASN A 93 -4.48 -7.85 1.40
C ASN A 93 -5.49 -8.26 0.31
N GLN A 94 -6.77 -7.89 0.44
CA GLN A 94 -7.79 -8.18 -0.57
C GLN A 94 -7.53 -7.49 -1.91
N GLN A 95 -7.12 -6.22 -1.85
CA GLN A 95 -6.81 -5.42 -3.03
C GLN A 95 -5.57 -5.96 -3.74
N PHE A 96 -4.50 -6.23 -2.99
CA PHE A 96 -3.28 -6.83 -3.53
C PHE A 96 -3.51 -8.24 -4.08
N GLN A 97 -4.35 -9.04 -3.42
CA GLN A 97 -4.78 -10.34 -3.94
C GLN A 97 -5.51 -10.23 -5.28
N SER A 98 -6.35 -9.20 -5.44
CA SER A 98 -7.05 -8.94 -6.72
C SER A 98 -6.06 -8.59 -7.84
N PHE A 99 -5.03 -7.79 -7.54
CA PHE A 99 -3.92 -7.53 -8.44
C PHE A 99 -3.19 -8.81 -8.85
N VAL A 100 -2.77 -9.62 -7.88
CA VAL A 100 -2.04 -10.87 -8.15
C VAL A 100 -2.90 -11.85 -8.95
N ASN A 101 -4.19 -11.99 -8.62
CA ASN A 101 -5.10 -12.86 -9.37
C ASN A 101 -5.30 -12.39 -10.82
N ALA A 102 -5.28 -11.08 -11.07
CA ALA A 102 -5.47 -10.52 -12.41
C ALA A 102 -4.22 -10.60 -13.29
N THR A 103 -3.02 -10.65 -12.68
CA THR A 103 -1.74 -10.49 -13.39
C THR A 103 -0.82 -11.70 -13.31
N GLY A 104 -1.05 -12.60 -12.34
CA GLY A 104 -0.09 -13.66 -11.99
C GLY A 104 1.20 -13.12 -11.38
N TYR A 105 1.18 -11.90 -10.82
CA TYR A 105 2.37 -11.26 -10.26
C TYR A 105 2.98 -12.05 -9.11
N ILE A 106 4.32 -12.11 -9.07
CA ILE A 106 5.11 -12.73 -8.01
C ILE A 106 5.96 -11.63 -7.37
N SER A 107 5.78 -11.41 -6.06
CA SER A 107 6.51 -10.38 -5.30
C SER A 107 8.00 -10.66 -5.21
N GLU A 108 8.80 -9.66 -4.86
CA GLU A 108 10.23 -9.85 -4.65
C GLU A 108 10.54 -10.79 -3.49
N ALA A 109 9.79 -10.69 -2.38
CA ALA A 109 9.88 -11.64 -1.28
C ALA A 109 9.64 -13.11 -1.73
N GLU A 110 8.66 -13.34 -2.60
CA GLU A 110 8.42 -14.68 -3.16
C GLU A 110 9.56 -15.14 -4.09
N LYS A 111 10.20 -14.23 -4.84
CA LYS A 111 11.34 -14.55 -5.72
C LYS A 111 12.63 -14.82 -4.95
N PHE A 112 12.91 -14.05 -3.91
CA PHE A 112 14.06 -14.25 -3.04
C PHE A 112 13.88 -15.50 -2.17
N GLY A 113 12.64 -15.80 -1.77
CA GLY A 113 12.28 -16.97 -0.98
C GLY A 113 12.30 -16.72 0.53
N ASP A 114 12.58 -15.49 0.97
CA ASP A 114 12.50 -15.05 2.35
C ASP A 114 12.13 -13.56 2.44
N SER A 115 11.74 -13.14 3.65
CA SER A 115 11.49 -11.75 3.99
C SER A 115 11.68 -11.52 5.49
N PHE A 116 11.83 -10.26 5.91
CA PHE A 116 12.07 -9.94 7.31
C PHE A 116 10.79 -9.98 8.14
N VAL A 117 10.81 -10.74 9.23
CA VAL A 117 9.72 -10.84 10.21
C VAL A 117 10.23 -10.47 11.59
N PHE A 118 9.39 -9.78 12.36
CA PHE A 118 9.68 -9.46 13.74
C PHE A 118 9.67 -10.70 14.64
N GLU A 119 10.70 -10.88 15.45
CA GLU A 119 10.86 -12.06 16.31
C GLU A 119 9.68 -12.25 17.28
N GLY A 120 9.13 -11.17 17.83
CA GLY A 120 8.05 -11.24 18.82
C GLY A 120 6.73 -11.82 18.30
N ILE A 121 6.56 -11.99 16.98
CA ILE A 121 5.36 -12.57 16.35
C ILE A 121 5.57 -13.96 15.76
N LEU A 122 6.80 -14.49 15.83
CA LEU A 122 7.14 -15.81 15.31
C LEU A 122 6.80 -16.93 16.28
N SER A 123 6.38 -18.06 15.73
CA SER A 123 6.27 -19.32 16.48
C SER A 123 7.65 -19.86 16.84
N GLU A 124 7.70 -20.65 17.92
CA GLU A 124 8.94 -21.31 18.35
C GLU A 124 9.50 -22.24 17.26
N SER A 125 8.63 -22.86 16.46
CA SER A 125 9.02 -23.74 15.35
C SER A 125 9.81 -23.00 14.27
N VAL A 126 9.40 -21.77 13.95
CA VAL A 126 10.07 -20.93 12.93
C VAL A 126 11.36 -20.35 13.50
N LYS A 127 11.34 -19.83 14.74
CA LYS A 127 12.53 -19.25 15.40
C LYS A 127 13.71 -20.23 15.44
N ASN A 128 13.45 -21.48 15.80
CA ASN A 128 14.48 -22.52 15.92
C ASN A 128 15.18 -22.87 14.60
N GLN A 129 14.65 -22.43 13.45
CA GLN A 129 15.26 -22.66 12.13
C GLN A 129 16.17 -21.52 11.67
N ILE A 130 16.23 -20.41 12.43
CA ILE A 130 16.88 -19.17 12.02
C ILE A 130 18.15 -18.96 12.83
N THR A 131 19.27 -18.71 12.14
CA THR A 131 20.58 -18.47 12.76
C THR A 131 21.12 -17.06 12.49
N GLN A 132 20.39 -16.26 11.71
CA GLN A 132 20.80 -14.93 11.27
C GLN A 132 19.78 -13.89 11.72
N ALA A 133 20.26 -12.70 12.07
CA ALA A 133 19.45 -11.55 12.43
C ALA A 133 20.10 -10.28 11.91
N VAL A 134 19.32 -9.21 11.76
CA VAL A 134 19.87 -7.90 11.39
C VAL A 134 20.72 -7.37 12.55
N ALA A 135 22.02 -7.15 12.32
CA ALA A 135 22.96 -6.78 13.38
C ALA A 135 22.55 -5.51 14.16
N ALA A 136 22.00 -4.51 13.46
CA ALA A 136 21.55 -3.25 14.07
C ALA A 136 20.19 -3.37 14.78
N ALA A 137 19.45 -4.45 14.56
CA ALA A 137 18.10 -4.66 15.07
C ALA A 137 17.82 -6.19 15.17
N PRO A 138 18.34 -6.87 16.21
CA PRO A 138 18.40 -8.34 16.27
C PRO A 138 17.04 -9.03 16.30
N TRP A 139 15.97 -8.30 16.63
CA TRP A 139 14.60 -8.79 16.55
C TRP A 139 14.05 -8.88 15.12
N TRP A 140 14.82 -8.55 14.08
CA TRP A 140 14.45 -8.77 12.68
C TRP A 140 15.15 -10.03 12.14
N LEU A 141 14.33 -11.02 11.79
CA LEU A 141 14.78 -12.32 11.32
C LEU A 141 14.41 -12.54 9.85
N PRO A 142 15.33 -13.03 8.99
CA PRO A 142 15.01 -13.43 7.63
C PRO A 142 14.30 -14.79 7.64
N VAL A 143 13.00 -14.79 7.42
CA VAL A 143 12.16 -16.00 7.50
C VAL A 143 11.90 -16.54 6.11
N LYS A 144 12.33 -17.77 5.85
CA LYS A 144 12.05 -18.48 4.60
C LYS A 144 10.55 -18.67 4.41
N GLY A 145 10.06 -18.37 3.21
CA GLY A 145 8.65 -18.44 2.86
C GLY A 145 7.79 -17.33 3.46
N ALA A 146 8.36 -16.38 4.21
CA ALA A 146 7.62 -15.18 4.60
C ALA A 146 7.40 -14.27 3.39
N ASN A 147 6.15 -13.91 3.14
CA ASN A 147 5.72 -13.05 2.05
C ASN A 147 4.32 -12.49 2.36
N TRP A 148 3.73 -11.75 1.42
CA TRP A 148 2.45 -11.09 1.62
C TRP A 148 1.27 -12.05 1.92
N ARG A 149 1.32 -13.31 1.45
CA ARG A 149 0.31 -14.34 1.77
C ARG A 149 0.58 -15.04 3.10
N HIS A 150 1.84 -15.06 3.52
CA HIS A 150 2.38 -15.79 4.66
C HIS A 150 3.21 -14.84 5.55
N PRO A 151 2.60 -13.80 6.16
CA PRO A 151 3.33 -12.68 6.75
C PRO A 151 4.10 -13.02 8.05
N ASP A 152 3.79 -14.14 8.70
CA ASP A 152 4.52 -14.62 9.88
C ASP A 152 5.40 -15.85 9.54
N GLY A 153 5.58 -16.16 8.26
CA GLY A 153 6.24 -17.37 7.77
C GLY A 153 5.26 -18.42 7.22
N PRO A 154 5.76 -19.60 6.79
CA PRO A 154 5.03 -20.54 5.93
C PRO A 154 3.75 -21.12 6.56
N ASP A 155 3.70 -21.20 7.89
CA ASP A 155 2.54 -21.72 8.63
C ASP A 155 1.43 -20.67 8.84
N SER A 156 1.69 -19.40 8.48
CA SER A 156 0.72 -18.30 8.60
C SER A 156 -0.10 -18.13 7.32
N ASN A 157 -1.22 -17.40 7.40
CA ASN A 157 -1.97 -16.99 6.21
C ASN A 157 -2.72 -15.67 6.46
N ILE A 158 -3.35 -15.12 5.42
CA ILE A 158 -4.10 -13.85 5.45
C ILE A 158 -5.64 -14.01 5.46
N THR A 159 -6.17 -15.22 5.66
CA THR A 159 -7.60 -15.52 5.46
C THR A 159 -8.51 -14.71 6.39
N ASP A 160 -8.03 -14.41 7.60
CA ASP A 160 -8.71 -13.65 8.65
C ASP A 160 -8.32 -12.16 8.69
N ARG A 161 -7.52 -11.69 7.73
CA ARG A 161 -6.96 -10.32 7.70
C ARG A 161 -6.92 -9.73 6.29
N LEU A 162 -7.96 -10.01 5.49
CA LEU A 162 -8.08 -9.49 4.12
C LEU A 162 -8.23 -7.96 4.06
N ASP A 163 -8.71 -7.35 5.13
CA ASP A 163 -8.88 -5.90 5.35
C ASP A 163 -7.70 -5.26 6.09
N HIS A 164 -6.65 -6.00 6.45
CA HIS A 164 -5.40 -5.44 6.94
C HIS A 164 -4.51 -4.94 5.79
N PRO A 165 -3.55 -4.02 6.04
CA PRO A 165 -2.59 -3.62 5.02
C PRO A 165 -1.81 -4.83 4.50
N VAL A 166 -1.54 -4.83 3.20
CA VAL A 166 -0.60 -5.79 2.61
C VAL A 166 0.82 -5.50 3.10
N LEU A 167 1.55 -6.56 3.45
CA LEU A 167 2.91 -6.50 4.00
C LEU A 167 3.87 -7.29 3.11
N HIS A 168 5.17 -7.26 3.43
CA HIS A 168 6.22 -7.93 2.65
C HIS A 168 6.21 -7.56 1.17
N VAL A 169 5.83 -6.32 0.88
CA VAL A 169 5.85 -5.75 -0.46
C VAL A 169 7.03 -4.80 -0.57
N SER A 170 7.87 -5.04 -1.56
CA SER A 170 8.99 -4.16 -1.86
C SER A 170 8.51 -2.85 -2.49
N TRP A 171 9.42 -1.91 -2.69
CA TRP A 171 9.10 -0.70 -3.45
C TRP A 171 8.71 -1.04 -4.90
N ALA A 172 9.39 -2.02 -5.51
CA ALA A 172 9.08 -2.46 -6.86
C ALA A 172 7.70 -3.14 -6.96
N ASP A 173 7.31 -3.92 -5.94
CA ASP A 173 5.97 -4.51 -5.82
C ASP A 173 4.89 -3.41 -5.73
N ALA A 174 5.12 -2.43 -4.85
CA ALA A 174 4.22 -1.31 -4.65
C ALA A 174 4.08 -0.44 -5.92
N PHE A 175 5.20 -0.15 -6.60
CA PHE A 175 5.21 0.56 -7.88
C PHE A 175 4.42 -0.19 -8.96
N THR A 176 4.62 -1.51 -9.07
CA THR A 176 3.94 -2.34 -10.06
C THR A 176 2.44 -2.41 -9.79
N TYR A 177 2.03 -2.56 -8.52
CA TYR A 177 0.64 -2.52 -8.13
C TYR A 177 -0.01 -1.17 -8.47
N CYS A 178 0.59 -0.05 -8.06
CA CYS A 178 0.00 1.25 -8.32
C CYS A 178 -0.11 1.51 -9.83
N THR A 179 0.89 1.08 -10.63
CA THR A 179 0.83 1.17 -12.09
C THR A 179 -0.32 0.35 -12.68
N TRP A 180 -0.51 -0.89 -12.22
CA TRP A 180 -1.64 -1.73 -12.61
C TRP A 180 -2.99 -1.10 -12.27
N ALA A 181 -3.08 -0.44 -11.11
CA ALA A 181 -4.25 0.30 -10.66
C ALA A 181 -4.44 1.65 -11.39
N ASN A 182 -3.60 1.99 -12.38
CA ASN A 182 -3.57 3.28 -13.07
C ASN A 182 -3.36 4.47 -12.11
N ARG A 183 -2.43 4.28 -11.17
CA ARG A 183 -2.04 5.20 -10.10
C ARG A 183 -0.51 5.25 -10.03
N ARG A 184 0.03 5.89 -8.99
CA ARG A 184 1.46 5.91 -8.66
C ARG A 184 1.66 5.95 -7.14
N LEU A 185 2.89 5.76 -6.69
CA LEU A 185 3.27 6.09 -5.31
C LEU A 185 3.26 7.61 -5.09
N PRO A 186 2.91 8.09 -3.88
CA PRO A 186 3.04 9.50 -3.52
C PRO A 186 4.51 9.92 -3.50
N THR A 187 4.79 11.20 -3.78
CA THR A 187 6.08 11.77 -3.39
C THR A 187 6.18 11.88 -1.87
N GLU A 188 7.40 12.01 -1.32
CA GLU A 188 7.57 12.24 0.12
C GLU A 188 6.81 13.50 0.57
N ALA A 189 6.84 14.56 -0.26
CA ALA A 189 6.15 15.81 0.02
C ALA A 189 4.63 15.68 -0.04
N GLU A 190 4.07 15.00 -1.05
CA GLU A 190 2.64 14.71 -1.13
C GLU A 190 2.17 13.89 0.08
N TRP A 191 2.94 12.87 0.46
CA TRP A 191 2.63 12.03 1.61
C TRP A 191 2.63 12.83 2.91
N GLU A 192 3.63 13.69 3.14
CA GLU A 192 3.72 14.47 4.37
C GLU A 192 2.67 15.58 4.44
N TYR A 193 2.39 16.24 3.31
CA TYR A 193 1.29 17.20 3.20
C TYR A 193 -0.04 16.56 3.58
N ALA A 194 -0.31 15.40 3.00
CA ALA A 194 -1.52 14.63 3.26
C ALA A 194 -1.58 14.13 4.71
N CYS A 195 -0.46 13.66 5.29
CA CYS A 195 -0.35 13.23 6.68
C CYS A 195 -0.74 14.33 7.65
N ARG A 196 -0.27 15.57 7.41
CA ARG A 196 -0.56 16.73 8.26
C ARG A 196 -2.03 17.11 8.29
N GLY A 197 -2.84 16.69 7.31
CA GLY A 197 -4.29 16.80 7.37
C GLY A 197 -4.81 18.24 7.51
N GLY A 198 -4.09 19.22 6.93
CA GLY A 198 -4.41 20.64 7.03
C GLY A 198 -3.93 21.33 8.33
N LEU A 199 -3.19 20.63 9.19
CA LEU A 199 -2.59 21.22 10.39
C LEU A 199 -1.17 21.71 10.12
N GLU A 200 -0.86 22.91 10.58
CA GLU A 200 0.49 23.48 10.51
C GLU A 200 1.33 23.09 11.72
N ASP A 201 2.58 22.67 11.47
CA ASP A 201 3.59 22.43 12.50
C ASP A 201 3.08 21.60 13.71
N ARG A 202 2.54 20.40 13.41
CA ARG A 202 2.14 19.40 14.40
C ARG A 202 2.95 18.12 14.26
N LEU A 203 3.13 17.41 15.39
CA LEU A 203 3.85 16.14 15.43
C LEU A 203 3.10 15.02 14.70
N TYR A 204 1.79 14.92 14.94
CA TYR A 204 0.92 13.86 14.45
C TYR A 204 -0.19 14.43 13.55
N PRO A 205 -0.85 13.60 12.71
CA PRO A 205 -1.98 14.02 11.87
C PRO A 205 -3.12 14.72 12.61
N TRP A 206 -3.23 14.50 13.92
CA TRP A 206 -4.29 15.03 14.80
C TRP A 206 -3.79 16.06 15.82
N GLY A 207 -2.50 16.43 15.81
CA GLY A 207 -1.93 17.42 16.74
C GLY A 207 -0.66 16.96 17.46
N ASN A 208 -0.45 17.45 18.68
CA ASN A 208 0.82 17.27 19.42
C ASN A 208 0.72 16.28 20.61
N LYS A 209 -0.48 15.86 20.99
CA LYS A 209 -0.68 14.83 22.03
C LYS A 209 -0.87 13.48 21.36
N LEU A 210 -0.10 12.48 21.78
CA LEU A 210 -0.15 11.13 21.21
C LEU A 210 -1.54 10.51 21.39
N ASN A 211 -2.08 10.57 22.62
CA ASN A 211 -3.41 10.05 22.95
C ASN A 211 -4.33 11.20 23.43
N PRO A 212 -4.94 11.98 22.51
CA PRO A 212 -5.91 13.02 22.86
C PRO A 212 -7.08 12.42 23.65
N LYS A 213 -7.43 13.05 24.77
CA LYS A 213 -8.53 12.57 25.65
C LYS A 213 -8.36 11.11 26.14
N GLY A 214 -7.13 10.61 26.18
CA GLY A 214 -6.84 9.23 26.59
C GLY A 214 -7.23 8.17 25.55
N GLN A 215 -7.48 8.57 24.30
CA GLN A 215 -7.83 7.65 23.22
C GLN A 215 -6.61 7.42 22.31
N HIS A 216 -6.43 6.18 21.87
CA HIS A 216 -5.43 5.84 20.86
C HIS A 216 -5.90 6.31 19.47
N TYR A 217 -5.02 6.93 18.70
CA TYR A 217 -5.30 7.48 17.37
C TYR A 217 -4.50 6.79 16.24
N ALA A 218 -3.66 5.82 16.60
CA ALA A 218 -2.91 4.99 15.67
C ALA A 218 -2.54 3.68 16.35
N ASN A 219 -2.33 2.64 15.54
CA ASN A 219 -1.75 1.37 15.96
C ASN A 219 -0.23 1.52 16.11
N LEU A 220 0.26 1.40 17.33
CA LEU A 220 1.66 1.57 17.72
C LEU A 220 2.03 0.53 18.79
N TRP A 221 3.28 0.51 19.22
CA TRP A 221 3.66 -0.35 20.34
C TRP A 221 3.34 0.32 21.68
N GLN A 222 2.82 -0.45 22.64
CA GLN A 222 2.75 -0.06 24.06
C GLN A 222 3.43 -1.11 24.94
N GLY A 223 4.13 -0.68 25.98
CA GLY A 223 4.91 -1.57 26.85
C GLY A 223 6.42 -1.49 26.60
N ASP A 224 7.13 -2.60 26.83
CA ASP A 224 8.59 -2.67 26.77
C ASP A 224 9.04 -3.29 25.45
N PHE A 225 9.39 -2.45 24.48
CA PHE A 225 9.92 -2.93 23.20
C PHE A 225 11.34 -3.50 23.37
N PRO A 226 11.70 -4.65 22.77
CA PRO A 226 10.88 -5.52 21.89
C PRO A 226 10.18 -6.68 22.64
N ASN A 227 10.24 -6.72 23.96
CA ASN A 227 9.93 -7.91 24.77
C ASN A 227 8.43 -8.11 25.03
N HIS A 228 7.68 -7.03 25.26
CA HIS A 228 6.27 -7.10 25.64
C HIS A 228 5.46 -5.95 25.03
N ASN A 229 4.50 -6.30 24.17
CA ASN A 229 3.47 -5.39 23.68
C ASN A 229 2.18 -5.61 24.49
N SER A 230 1.68 -4.57 25.16
CA SER A 230 0.46 -4.64 25.97
C SER A 230 -0.84 -4.56 25.16
N ALA A 231 -0.78 -4.18 23.87
CA ALA A 231 -1.95 -3.96 23.00
C ALA A 231 -3.02 -3.06 23.64
N GLU A 232 -2.60 -1.98 24.29
CA GLU A 232 -3.51 -0.98 24.86
C GLU A 232 -4.36 -0.30 23.78
N ASP A 233 -3.84 -0.19 22.56
CA ASP A 233 -4.58 0.28 21.38
C ASP A 233 -5.49 -0.78 20.73
N GLY A 234 -5.47 -2.03 21.24
CA GLY A 234 -6.25 -3.15 20.75
C GLY A 234 -5.50 -4.12 19.80
N TYR A 235 -4.28 -3.82 19.38
CA TYR A 235 -3.58 -4.60 18.35
C TYR A 235 -2.11 -4.91 18.71
N ILE A 236 -1.73 -6.19 18.62
CA ILE A 236 -0.32 -6.62 18.75
C ILE A 236 0.43 -6.51 17.41
N LYS A 237 -0.28 -6.74 16.31
CA LYS A 237 0.24 -6.72 14.93
C LYS A 237 -0.42 -5.54 14.17
N THR A 238 -0.59 -5.66 12.86
CA THR A 238 -1.44 -4.73 12.12
C THR A 238 -2.88 -4.77 12.61
N SER A 239 -3.58 -3.66 12.43
CA SER A 239 -5.03 -3.53 12.56
C SER A 239 -5.67 -3.57 11.17
N PRO A 240 -6.99 -3.85 11.06
CA PRO A 240 -7.72 -3.52 9.85
C PRO A 240 -7.47 -2.07 9.48
N VAL A 241 -7.37 -1.79 8.19
CA VAL A 241 -7.31 -0.40 7.72
C VAL A 241 -8.56 0.36 8.20
N MET A 242 -8.41 1.65 8.45
CA MET A 242 -9.47 2.53 8.95
C MET A 242 -9.96 2.21 10.37
N SER A 243 -9.16 1.51 11.18
CA SER A 243 -9.51 1.19 12.58
C SER A 243 -9.45 2.42 13.50
N PHE A 244 -8.59 3.38 13.18
CA PHE A 244 -8.40 4.61 13.97
C PHE A 244 -9.04 5.82 13.30
N PRO A 245 -9.21 6.97 14.00
CA PRO A 245 -9.82 8.16 13.40
C PRO A 245 -9.04 8.69 12.19
N ALA A 246 -9.76 9.12 11.16
CA ALA A 246 -9.16 9.84 10.04
C ALA A 246 -8.60 11.22 10.45
N ASN A 247 -7.60 11.69 9.72
CA ASN A 247 -7.10 13.07 9.86
C ASN A 247 -8.03 14.09 9.17
N GLY A 248 -7.65 15.37 9.18
CA GLY A 248 -8.47 16.46 8.63
C GLY A 248 -8.78 16.35 7.12
N PHE A 249 -8.08 15.50 6.37
CA PHE A 249 -8.36 15.22 4.96
C PHE A 249 -9.15 13.93 4.73
N GLY A 250 -9.57 13.23 5.79
CA GLY A 250 -10.28 11.95 5.66
C GLY A 250 -9.35 10.76 5.37
N LEU A 251 -8.06 10.89 5.69
CA LEU A 251 -7.07 9.82 5.53
C LEU A 251 -6.87 9.07 6.85
N TYR A 252 -6.87 7.75 6.75
CA TYR A 252 -6.70 6.83 7.85
C TYR A 252 -5.28 6.28 7.89
N ASP A 253 -4.81 5.94 9.09
CA ASP A 253 -3.56 5.21 9.34
C ASP A 253 -2.32 5.84 8.68
N MET A 254 -2.31 7.18 8.50
CA MET A 254 -1.14 7.89 7.96
C MET A 254 0.09 7.77 8.87
N VAL A 255 -0.09 7.47 10.15
CA VAL A 255 1.02 7.11 11.06
C VAL A 255 0.64 5.85 11.82
N GLY A 256 1.62 4.99 12.09
CA GLY A 256 1.40 3.68 12.70
C GLY A 256 0.98 2.62 11.68
N ASN A 257 0.37 1.53 12.16
CA ASN A 257 -0.04 0.36 11.37
C ASN A 257 1.10 -0.22 10.48
N ALA A 258 1.20 0.10 9.18
CA ALA A 258 2.35 -0.23 8.37
C ALA A 258 3.14 1.02 7.95
N TRP A 259 4.45 0.84 7.80
CA TRP A 259 5.26 1.81 7.06
C TRP A 259 4.74 1.94 5.63
N GLU A 260 4.91 3.11 5.04
CA GLU A 260 4.44 3.35 3.67
C GLU A 260 5.54 3.80 2.74
N TRP A 261 5.70 3.08 1.63
CA TRP A 261 6.60 3.49 0.54
C TRP A 261 6.16 4.80 -0.13
N THR A 262 7.14 5.61 -0.51
CA THR A 262 6.97 6.82 -1.35
C THR A 262 7.85 6.70 -2.60
N SER A 263 7.67 7.56 -3.59
CA SER A 263 8.42 7.49 -4.86
C SER A 263 9.90 7.90 -4.75
N ASP A 264 10.23 8.71 -3.74
CA ASP A 264 11.46 9.48 -3.68
C ASP A 264 12.67 8.61 -3.33
N TRP A 265 13.82 8.95 -3.92
CA TRP A 265 15.11 8.44 -3.46
C TRP A 265 15.49 9.13 -2.14
N TRP A 266 16.17 8.40 -1.26
CA TRP A 266 16.58 8.90 0.04
C TRP A 266 17.78 9.85 -0.06
N THR A 267 17.68 10.97 0.66
CA THR A 267 18.79 11.88 0.99
C THR A 267 18.50 12.52 2.34
N VAL A 268 19.54 12.88 3.09
CA VAL A 268 19.43 13.67 4.33
C VAL A 268 19.78 15.14 4.11
N HIS A 269 20.18 15.51 2.89
CA HIS A 269 20.54 16.87 2.52
C HIS A 269 19.36 17.56 1.84
N HIS A 270 18.76 18.52 2.54
CA HIS A 270 17.64 19.32 2.05
C HIS A 270 18.00 20.81 2.08
N THR A 271 17.48 21.57 1.12
CA THR A 271 17.60 23.03 1.09
C THR A 271 16.38 23.69 1.75
N THR A 272 16.54 24.96 2.13
CA THR A 272 15.43 25.80 2.62
C THR A 272 14.71 26.54 1.50
N ASP A 273 15.19 26.43 0.26
CA ASP A 273 14.61 27.12 -0.90
C ASP A 273 13.20 26.61 -1.17
N PRO A 274 12.21 27.49 -1.41
CA PRO A 274 10.86 27.08 -1.76
C PRO A 274 10.84 26.11 -2.94
N GLN A 275 10.14 24.99 -2.79
CA GLN A 275 10.02 23.95 -3.83
C GLN A 275 8.58 23.84 -4.32
N HIS A 276 8.40 23.41 -5.56
CA HIS A 276 7.10 23.14 -6.17
C HIS A 276 7.06 21.70 -6.69
N ASN A 277 6.18 20.87 -6.13
CA ASN A 277 6.09 19.42 -6.39
C ASN A 277 7.45 18.71 -6.38
N PRO A 278 8.25 18.79 -5.30
CA PRO A 278 9.55 18.13 -5.25
C PRO A 278 9.39 16.60 -5.37
N THR A 279 10.33 15.97 -6.07
CA THR A 279 10.36 14.52 -6.33
C THR A 279 11.59 13.82 -5.74
N GLY A 280 12.24 14.46 -4.78
CA GLY A 280 13.49 14.01 -4.19
C GLY A 280 14.69 14.11 -5.15
N PRO A 281 15.86 13.55 -4.77
CA PRO A 281 17.04 13.53 -5.61
C PRO A 281 16.85 12.61 -6.83
N PRO A 282 17.54 12.87 -7.95
CA PRO A 282 17.35 12.12 -9.20
C PRO A 282 17.82 10.66 -9.12
N SER A 283 18.67 10.33 -8.14
CA SER A 283 19.24 8.99 -7.94
C SER A 283 19.53 8.75 -6.47
N GLY A 284 19.54 7.48 -6.06
CA GLY A 284 19.94 7.03 -4.73
C GLY A 284 20.02 5.51 -4.67
N THR A 285 20.37 4.98 -3.51
CA THR A 285 20.39 3.54 -3.22
C THR A 285 19.09 3.07 -2.55
N ASP A 286 18.51 3.93 -1.73
CA ASP A 286 17.36 3.60 -0.88
C ASP A 286 16.16 4.48 -1.22
N LYS A 287 14.96 3.93 -1.09
CA LYS A 287 13.70 4.65 -1.26
C LYS A 287 13.17 5.13 0.08
N VAL A 288 12.51 6.27 0.07
CA VAL A 288 11.91 6.86 1.28
C VAL A 288 10.66 6.08 1.67
N LYS A 289 10.53 5.81 2.98
CA LYS A 289 9.30 5.34 3.63
C LYS A 289 8.90 6.25 4.78
N LYS A 290 7.60 6.36 5.05
CA LYS A 290 7.02 7.30 6.02
C LYS A 290 6.01 6.62 6.96
N GLY A 291 5.63 7.31 8.03
CA GLY A 291 4.49 6.95 8.90
C GLY A 291 4.81 6.13 10.15
N GLY A 292 5.88 5.35 10.17
CA GLY A 292 6.07 4.40 11.26
C GLY A 292 5.22 3.14 11.07
N SER A 293 5.06 2.33 12.11
CA SER A 293 4.29 1.08 12.06
C SER A 293 3.79 0.68 13.45
N TYR A 294 3.03 -0.41 13.55
CA TYR A 294 2.61 -1.04 14.81
C TYR A 294 3.79 -1.40 15.75
N MET A 295 5.01 -1.51 15.21
CA MET A 295 6.22 -1.79 16.00
C MET A 295 6.87 -0.52 16.59
N CYS A 296 6.43 0.66 16.19
CA CYS A 296 7.10 1.89 16.60
C CYS A 296 6.77 2.25 18.04
N HIS A 297 7.82 2.46 18.84
CA HIS A 297 7.75 2.93 20.21
C HIS A 297 8.71 4.10 20.42
N LYS A 298 8.39 5.03 21.33
CA LYS A 298 9.22 6.21 21.62
C LYS A 298 10.66 5.86 22.01
N SER A 299 10.88 4.74 22.70
CA SER A 299 12.20 4.33 23.20
C SER A 299 13.19 3.89 22.11
N TYR A 300 12.71 3.50 20.94
CA TYR A 300 13.54 2.92 19.88
C TYR A 300 13.29 3.54 18.51
N CYS A 301 12.02 3.65 18.11
CA CYS A 301 11.62 4.14 16.80
C CYS A 301 10.52 5.19 16.93
N TYR A 302 10.92 6.42 17.28
CA TYR A 302 10.01 7.57 17.39
C TYR A 302 9.66 8.17 16.00
N ARG A 303 9.25 7.32 15.06
CA ARG A 303 8.97 7.69 13.66
C ARG A 303 7.49 7.72 13.27
N TYR A 304 6.59 7.61 14.24
CA TYR A 304 5.14 7.82 14.05
C TYR A 304 4.75 9.31 14.05
N ARG A 305 5.54 10.15 13.38
CA ARG A 305 5.33 11.60 13.22
C ARG A 305 5.33 11.93 11.74
N CYS A 306 4.54 12.90 11.28
CA CYS A 306 4.48 13.22 9.84
C CYS A 306 5.84 13.62 9.26
N ALA A 307 6.62 14.40 10.02
CA ALA A 307 7.97 14.84 9.62
C ALA A 307 9.02 13.71 9.70
N ALA A 308 8.76 12.64 10.45
CA ALA A 308 9.69 11.53 10.53
C ALA A 308 9.78 10.81 9.19
N ARG A 309 10.94 10.21 8.95
CA ARG A 309 11.27 9.58 7.66
C ARG A 309 12.31 8.49 7.89
N SER A 310 12.30 7.51 7.01
CA SER A 310 13.30 6.45 6.97
C SER A 310 13.41 5.92 5.55
N GLN A 311 14.18 4.88 5.37
CA GLN A 311 14.52 4.35 4.07
C GLN A 311 14.85 2.87 4.13
N ASN A 312 14.72 2.23 2.98
CA ASN A 312 15.18 0.88 2.73
C ASN A 312 15.57 0.77 1.25
N THR A 313 16.38 -0.23 0.90
CA THR A 313 16.63 -0.57 -0.50
C THR A 313 15.31 -0.91 -1.19
N PRO A 314 15.15 -0.62 -2.49
CA PRO A 314 13.86 -0.78 -3.18
C PRO A 314 13.38 -2.24 -3.26
N ASP A 315 14.27 -3.21 -3.07
CA ASP A 315 14.00 -4.65 -3.05
C ASP A 315 13.75 -5.21 -1.63
N SER A 316 13.90 -4.38 -0.59
CA SER A 316 13.59 -4.77 0.79
C SER A 316 12.09 -4.97 1.00
N ALA A 317 11.74 -5.99 1.78
CA ALA A 317 10.38 -6.26 2.23
C ALA A 317 10.37 -6.70 3.70
N ALA A 318 9.35 -6.31 4.47
CA ALA A 318 9.26 -6.63 5.91
C ALA A 318 7.81 -6.77 6.39
N SER A 319 7.63 -7.40 7.55
CA SER A 319 6.32 -7.65 8.18
C SER A 319 5.63 -6.40 8.75
N ASN A 320 6.19 -5.22 8.54
CA ASN A 320 5.62 -3.95 8.99
C ASN A 320 5.67 -2.85 7.91
N LEU A 321 5.81 -3.23 6.64
CA LEU A 321 5.98 -2.32 5.51
C LEU A 321 4.99 -2.64 4.39
N GLY A 322 4.16 -1.64 4.07
CA GLY A 322 3.16 -1.60 3.01
C GLY A 322 3.25 -0.29 2.21
N PHE A 323 2.11 0.16 1.69
CA PHE A 323 2.02 1.40 0.90
C PHE A 323 0.57 1.83 0.66
N ARG A 324 0.39 3.05 0.15
CA ARG A 324 -0.85 3.56 -0.45
C ARG A 324 -0.53 4.24 -1.80
N CYS A 325 -1.54 4.43 -2.66
CA CYS A 325 -1.33 5.07 -3.95
C CYS A 325 -1.93 6.50 -4.02
N VAL A 326 -1.48 7.25 -5.01
CA VAL A 326 -2.05 8.54 -5.45
C VAL A 326 -2.34 8.56 -6.94
N SER A 327 -3.16 9.52 -7.37
CA SER A 327 -3.52 9.73 -8.78
C SER A 327 -3.66 11.23 -9.09
N GLN A 328 -3.36 11.62 -10.33
CA GLN A 328 -3.59 13.00 -10.82
C GLN A 328 -5.04 13.25 -11.26
N GLY A 329 -5.88 12.21 -11.35
CA GLY A 329 -7.28 12.35 -11.76
C GLY A 329 -8.22 11.37 -11.04
N HIS A 330 -9.48 11.77 -10.92
CA HIS A 330 -10.56 10.93 -10.37
C HIS A 330 -10.90 9.84 -11.40
N ARG A 331 -10.44 8.61 -11.20
CA ARG A 331 -10.76 7.49 -12.10
C ARG A 331 -11.09 6.23 -11.33
#